data_AF-A0A928HET2-F1
#
_entry.id   AF-A0A928HET2-F1
#
_cell.length_a   1.000
_cell.length_b   1.000
_cell.length_c   1.000
_cell.angle_alpha   90.00
_cell.angle_beta   90.00
_cell.angle_gamma   90.00
#
_symmetry.space_group_name_H-M   'P 1'
#
loop_
_entity.id
_entity.type
_entity.pdbx_description
1 polymer ?
#
loop_
_entity_poly.entity_id
_entity_poly.type
_entity_poly.pdbx_seq_one_letter_code
_entity_poly.pdbx_strand_id
1 'polypeptide(L)'
;MKHGLKFSFVLTGFVSVFFVLQSLHAQGVPSVPRLDMGPTAAVGAKAGAKTEAEVEETERSEAAAPGTVSKKKASRSGVSNPAAVRYQKAQEAYKKAVQNVRELQKQYVKLETDEEEREEIGEKLQKYADFLTKLHPKLMDYAEEAWNEAPSRDPEMLRVIVEVLEVRLAMEEYERASKILEGLFAQNVQDILPDLYDAAGETAFMLNQFEKAGKYFAEAEAKNVLSERCKAFQKDLVYYRTAWAKESVLRERDKTAGDLPRVELETTKGAIVLELYENEAPNTVANFIYLAEKGFYDGLYFELVVPGLFAESGRSMETLDGGPGYAIRDEFDEKSMRTHYRGTVSMANAGPNTAGSRFFLCFTPMREMDGKFVVFGRVVKGMDVLSQLQRIDPANPDPMAEPDQIVNVRVIRKRDHKYRPKVLKIVTEEEKAEAEAAEKAAKSKKKKGAKSRTAY
;
A
#
# COMPACT_ATOMS: atom_id res chain seq x y z
N MET A 1 -16.59 30.15 14.11
CA MET A 1 -15.28 30.73 14.50
C MET A 1 -14.32 29.56 14.69
N LYS A 2 -13.75 29.02 13.60
CA LYS A 2 -12.36 29.22 13.12
C LYS A 2 -11.32 28.97 14.22
N HIS A 3 -10.79 27.74 14.32
CA HIS A 3 -9.38 27.38 14.54
C HIS A 3 -9.22 25.89 14.16
N GLY A 4 -9.12 25.64 12.85
CA GLY A 4 -8.68 24.37 12.28
C GLY A 4 -7.37 24.62 11.53
N LEU A 5 -6.40 23.72 11.73
CA LEU A 5 -5.13 23.56 11.02
C LEU A 5 -4.47 24.84 10.46
N LYS A 6 -3.44 25.33 11.16
CA LYS A 6 -2.37 26.13 10.56
C LYS A 6 -1.20 25.21 10.18
N PHE A 7 -1.40 24.39 9.16
CA PHE A 7 -0.32 23.82 8.35
C PHE A 7 -0.79 23.87 6.90
N SER A 8 -0.61 25.02 6.27
CA SER A 8 -0.96 25.27 4.85
C SER A 8 0.21 25.92 4.09
N PHE A 9 1.45 25.81 4.58
CA PHE A 9 2.58 26.53 3.98
C PHE A 9 3.91 25.75 4.06
N VAL A 10 3.93 24.45 3.72
CA VAL A 10 5.21 23.74 3.44
C VAL A 10 5.12 22.85 2.18
N LEU A 11 4.02 22.92 1.43
CA LEU A 11 3.86 22.24 0.14
C LEU A 11 4.49 23.04 -1.04
N THR A 12 5.45 23.94 -0.81
CA THR A 12 5.89 24.92 -1.83
C THR A 12 6.98 24.42 -2.78
N GLY A 13 7.67 23.31 -2.45
CA GLY A 13 8.68 22.70 -3.34
C GLY A 13 8.17 21.49 -4.15
N PHE A 14 7.37 20.64 -3.51
CA PHE A 14 6.99 19.32 -4.04
C PHE A 14 5.67 19.30 -4.82
N VAL A 15 4.73 20.20 -4.50
CA VAL A 15 3.50 20.43 -5.27
C VAL A 15 3.77 21.04 -6.65
N SER A 16 4.95 21.62 -6.84
CA SER A 16 5.28 22.35 -8.05
C SER A 16 5.19 21.49 -9.31
N VAL A 17 5.45 20.17 -9.29
CA VAL A 17 5.33 19.34 -10.51
C VAL A 17 3.88 19.06 -10.86
N PHE A 18 3.05 18.74 -9.87
CA PHE A 18 1.61 18.53 -10.05
C PHE A 18 0.90 19.82 -10.47
N PHE A 19 1.28 20.97 -9.89
CA PHE A 19 0.81 22.28 -10.30
C PHE A 19 1.40 22.73 -11.65
N VAL A 20 2.63 22.36 -12.01
CA VAL A 20 3.18 22.61 -13.35
C VAL A 20 2.37 21.82 -14.38
N LEU A 21 2.10 20.54 -14.15
CA LEU A 21 1.30 19.68 -15.04
C LEU A 21 -0.17 20.15 -15.15
N GLN A 22 -0.80 20.53 -14.03
CA GLN A 22 -2.15 21.11 -14.04
C GLN A 22 -2.17 22.51 -14.66
N SER A 23 -1.14 23.33 -14.44
CA SER A 23 -1.02 24.66 -15.04
C SER A 23 -0.79 24.58 -16.55
N LEU A 24 -0.12 23.54 -17.05
CA LEU A 24 0.03 23.29 -18.50
C LEU A 24 -1.35 23.00 -19.12
N HIS A 25 -2.16 22.13 -18.49
CA HIS A 25 -3.54 21.86 -18.92
C HIS A 25 -4.45 23.10 -18.81
N ALA A 26 -4.36 23.87 -17.72
CA ALA A 26 -5.21 25.04 -17.48
C ALA A 26 -4.86 26.25 -18.38
N GLN A 27 -3.64 26.31 -18.94
CA GLN A 27 -3.21 27.37 -19.86
C GLN A 27 -3.45 27.02 -21.33
N GLY A 28 -4.21 25.96 -21.62
CA GLY A 28 -4.54 25.57 -22.99
C GLY A 28 -3.36 25.06 -23.80
N VAL A 29 -2.29 24.56 -23.14
CA VAL A 29 -1.32 23.69 -23.80
C VAL A 29 -2.06 22.38 -24.08
N PRO A 30 -2.36 22.05 -25.35
CA PRO A 30 -3.08 20.82 -25.64
C PRO A 30 -2.25 19.62 -25.15
N SER A 31 -2.90 18.68 -24.48
CA SER A 31 -2.37 17.33 -24.42
C SER A 31 -2.30 16.83 -25.86
N VAL A 32 -1.09 16.67 -26.39
CA VAL A 32 -0.90 16.03 -27.69
C VAL A 32 -1.54 14.64 -27.56
N PRO A 33 -2.54 14.28 -28.38
CA PRO A 33 -3.16 12.97 -28.30
C PRO A 33 -2.08 11.90 -28.45
N ARG A 34 -2.10 10.89 -27.58
CA ARG A 34 -1.32 9.66 -27.78
C ARG A 34 -1.66 9.15 -29.18
N LEU A 35 -0.69 9.25 -30.09
CA LEU A 35 -0.77 8.59 -31.39
C LEU A 35 -0.94 7.10 -31.13
N ASP A 36 -2.12 6.60 -31.51
CA ASP A 36 -2.46 5.19 -31.55
C ASP A 36 -1.56 4.52 -32.61
N MET A 37 -0.46 3.93 -32.16
CA MET A 37 0.48 3.23 -33.02
C MET A 37 0.09 1.75 -33.07
N GLY A 38 -0.86 1.44 -33.95
CA GLY A 38 -1.01 0.11 -34.53
C GLY A 38 0.29 -0.34 -35.22
N PRO A 39 0.47 -1.65 -35.46
CA PRO A 39 1.78 -2.19 -35.77
C PRO A 39 2.13 -1.93 -37.23
N THR A 40 3.23 -1.23 -37.54
CA THR A 40 4.12 -1.62 -38.66
C THR A 40 5.39 -0.79 -38.81
N ALA A 41 6.42 -1.53 -39.25
CA ALA A 41 7.44 -1.19 -40.23
C ALA A 41 8.47 -0.09 -39.92
N ALA A 42 9.72 -0.55 -39.82
CA ALA A 42 10.93 0.24 -39.82
C ALA A 42 11.13 0.99 -41.15
N VAL A 43 11.34 2.31 -41.07
CA VAL A 43 12.24 3.07 -41.95
C VAL A 43 12.87 4.19 -41.12
N GLY A 44 14.19 4.32 -41.20
CA GLY A 44 14.99 5.13 -40.27
C GLY A 44 15.03 6.62 -40.56
N ALA A 45 15.44 7.36 -39.52
CA ALA A 45 16.12 8.64 -39.66
C ALA A 45 17.06 8.83 -38.45
N LYS A 46 18.33 9.10 -38.74
CA LYS A 46 19.37 9.50 -37.79
C LYS A 46 19.20 10.98 -37.44
N ALA A 47 19.18 11.32 -36.16
CA ALA A 47 19.94 12.42 -35.55
C ALA A 47 19.53 12.60 -34.08
N GLY A 48 20.50 12.78 -33.17
CA GLY A 48 20.23 13.27 -31.81
C GLY A 48 20.64 12.39 -30.61
N ALA A 49 21.55 11.43 -30.78
CA ALA A 49 22.08 10.67 -29.65
C ALA A 49 23.27 11.43 -29.01
N LYS A 50 23.05 12.12 -27.87
CA LYS A 50 24.18 12.54 -27.00
C LYS A 50 23.87 12.86 -25.53
N THR A 51 22.65 12.67 -25.04
CA THR A 51 22.31 12.98 -23.63
C THR A 51 21.93 11.79 -22.75
N GLU A 52 21.72 10.60 -23.32
CA GLU A 52 21.32 9.41 -22.55
C GLU A 52 22.51 8.52 -22.12
N ALA A 53 23.68 8.66 -22.77
CA ALA A 53 24.81 7.74 -22.57
C ALA A 53 25.63 7.97 -21.28
N GLU A 54 25.53 9.12 -20.63
CA GLU A 54 26.38 9.44 -19.45
C GLU A 54 25.82 8.96 -18.10
N VAL A 55 24.65 8.30 -18.08
CA VAL A 55 24.06 7.77 -16.84
C VAL A 55 24.14 6.24 -16.75
N GLU A 56 24.06 5.53 -17.89
CA GLU A 56 24.07 4.06 -17.91
C GLU A 56 25.47 3.43 -17.70
N GLU A 57 26.57 4.12 -18.01
CA GLU A 57 27.91 3.51 -17.97
C GLU A 57 28.48 3.35 -16.54
N THR A 58 27.89 4.03 -15.55
CA THR A 58 28.27 3.89 -14.13
C THR A 58 27.67 2.66 -13.45
N GLU A 59 26.56 2.11 -13.91
CA GLU A 59 25.86 1.01 -13.23
C GLU A 59 26.44 -0.39 -13.52
N ARG A 60 27.31 -0.52 -14.54
CA ARG A 60 27.88 -1.81 -14.95
C ARG A 60 29.18 -2.22 -14.26
N SER A 61 29.79 -1.37 -13.44
CA SER A 61 31.12 -1.64 -12.86
C SER A 61 31.17 -2.03 -11.38
N GLU A 62 30.05 -2.01 -10.64
CA GLU A 62 30.05 -2.27 -9.18
C GLU A 62 29.34 -3.58 -8.74
N ALA A 63 29.07 -4.51 -9.64
CA ALA A 63 28.50 -5.81 -9.29
C ALA A 63 29.54 -6.95 -9.37
N ALA A 64 30.33 -7.16 -8.32
CA ALA A 64 31.04 -8.43 -8.07
C ALA A 64 31.31 -8.71 -6.58
N ALA A 65 30.49 -9.60 -6.01
CA ALA A 65 30.65 -10.65 -4.97
C ALA A 65 31.65 -10.53 -3.76
N PRO A 66 31.38 -11.25 -2.63
CA PRO A 66 31.79 -10.85 -1.28
C PRO A 66 33.06 -11.55 -0.74
N GLY A 67 33.77 -10.90 0.19
CA GLY A 67 34.86 -11.53 0.94
C GLY A 67 35.45 -10.72 2.10
N THR A 68 35.23 -11.23 3.32
CA THR A 68 36.01 -11.09 4.56
C THR A 68 36.13 -9.73 5.28
N VAL A 69 35.62 -9.73 6.52
CA VAL A 69 35.73 -8.68 7.54
C VAL A 69 37.14 -8.66 8.15
N SER A 70 37.75 -7.48 8.24
CA SER A 70 38.77 -7.20 9.26
C SER A 70 38.67 -5.76 9.75
N LYS A 71 38.49 -5.61 11.07
CA LYS A 71 38.42 -4.33 11.77
C LYS A 71 39.78 -3.62 11.75
N LYS A 72 39.83 -2.37 11.28
CA LYS A 72 40.81 -1.38 11.75
C LYS A 72 40.24 0.04 11.69
N LYS A 73 40.30 0.73 12.84
CA LYS A 73 40.10 2.18 12.98
C LYS A 73 41.08 2.93 12.08
N ALA A 74 40.60 3.94 11.35
CA ALA A 74 41.45 5.00 10.82
C ALA A 74 40.69 6.34 10.83
N SER A 75 41.35 7.36 11.37
CA SER A 75 40.97 8.76 11.28
C SER A 75 41.61 9.42 10.05
N ARG A 76 40.85 10.34 9.42
CA ARG A 76 41.21 11.45 8.50
C ARG A 76 40.84 11.32 7.00
N SER A 77 40.19 12.40 6.56
CA SER A 77 40.06 13.03 5.23
C SER A 77 39.26 12.35 4.11
N GLY A 78 38.13 12.96 3.76
CA GLY A 78 37.80 13.30 2.37
C GLY A 78 36.98 12.31 1.55
N VAL A 79 36.46 11.23 2.12
CA VAL A 79 35.52 10.36 1.38
C VAL A 79 34.13 10.97 1.48
N SER A 80 33.67 11.62 0.40
CA SER A 80 32.29 12.07 0.28
C SER A 80 31.37 10.85 0.39
N ASN A 81 30.41 10.90 1.31
CA ASN A 81 29.38 9.89 1.46
C ASN A 81 28.70 9.61 0.09
N PRO A 82 28.72 8.38 -0.46
CA PRO A 82 28.20 8.09 -1.79
C PRO A 82 26.71 8.43 -1.96
N ALA A 83 25.87 8.16 -0.96
CA ALA A 83 24.45 8.50 -1.01
C ALA A 83 24.23 10.02 -1.00
N ALA A 84 25.00 10.76 -0.21
CA ALA A 84 24.96 12.23 -0.21
C ALA A 84 25.35 12.81 -1.57
N VAL A 85 26.35 12.24 -2.25
CA VAL A 85 26.75 12.66 -3.60
C VAL A 85 25.63 12.39 -4.62
N ARG A 86 25.01 11.20 -4.57
CA ARG A 86 23.86 10.86 -5.44
C ARG A 86 22.69 11.83 -5.22
N TYR A 87 22.36 12.09 -3.97
CA TYR A 87 21.31 13.05 -3.61
C TYR A 87 21.63 14.45 -4.15
N GLN A 88 22.83 14.97 -3.90
CA GLN A 88 23.24 16.29 -4.38
C GLN A 88 23.15 16.40 -5.91
N LYS A 89 23.68 15.41 -6.64
CA LYS A 89 23.61 15.37 -8.10
C LYS A 89 22.16 15.37 -8.61
N ALA A 90 21.29 14.57 -8.00
CA ALA A 90 19.87 14.54 -8.34
C ALA A 90 19.16 15.85 -8.00
N GLN A 91 19.50 16.45 -6.85
CA GLN A 91 18.92 17.72 -6.40
C GLN A 91 19.30 18.88 -7.34
N GLU A 92 20.55 18.93 -7.80
CA GLU A 92 21.02 19.91 -8.78
C GLU A 92 20.32 19.74 -10.13
N ALA A 93 20.22 18.50 -10.63
CA ALA A 93 19.50 18.19 -11.86
C ALA A 93 18.03 18.61 -11.78
N TYR A 94 17.38 18.34 -10.65
CA TYR A 94 16.00 18.74 -10.37
C TYR A 94 15.85 20.27 -10.35
N LYS A 95 16.70 20.98 -9.60
CA LYS A 95 16.71 22.45 -9.50
C LYS A 95 16.86 23.09 -10.89
N LYS A 96 17.80 22.59 -11.71
CA LYS A 96 18.04 23.06 -13.08
C LYS A 96 16.83 22.80 -14.00
N ALA A 97 16.24 21.60 -13.95
CA ALA A 97 15.06 21.28 -14.73
C ALA A 97 13.87 22.18 -14.39
N VAL A 98 13.60 22.43 -13.09
CA VAL A 98 12.54 23.34 -12.65
C VAL A 98 12.79 24.78 -13.10
N GLN A 99 14.04 25.26 -13.08
CA GLN A 99 14.41 26.56 -13.61
C GLN A 99 14.11 26.67 -15.12
N ASN A 100 14.52 25.67 -15.90
CA ASN A 100 14.26 25.64 -17.35
C ASN A 100 12.77 25.62 -17.66
N VAL A 101 11.96 24.84 -16.92
CA VAL A 101 10.49 24.85 -17.05
C VAL A 101 9.93 26.26 -16.83
N ARG A 102 10.36 26.95 -15.77
CA ARG A 102 9.88 28.32 -15.47
C ARG A 102 10.25 29.31 -16.56
N GLU A 103 11.42 29.17 -17.17
CA GLU A 103 11.86 30.03 -18.28
C GLU A 103 11.06 29.75 -19.56
N LEU A 104 10.88 28.48 -19.91
CA LEU A 104 10.08 28.06 -21.06
C LEU A 104 8.61 28.48 -20.92
N GLN A 105 8.01 28.36 -19.73
CA GLN A 105 6.65 28.85 -19.47
C GLN A 105 6.52 30.36 -19.70
N LYS A 106 7.52 31.15 -19.28
CA LYS A 106 7.53 32.61 -19.54
C LYS A 106 7.64 32.93 -21.03
N GLN A 107 8.35 32.11 -21.80
CA GLN A 107 8.44 32.26 -23.26
C GLN A 107 7.11 31.88 -23.92
N TYR A 108 6.55 30.72 -23.54
CA TYR A 108 5.27 30.23 -24.07
C TYR A 108 4.13 31.25 -23.94
N VAL A 109 4.00 31.88 -22.78
CA VAL A 109 2.94 32.88 -22.52
C VAL A 109 3.11 34.16 -23.34
N LYS A 110 4.33 34.51 -23.76
CA LYS A 110 4.60 35.73 -24.54
C LYS A 110 4.30 35.59 -26.03
N LEU A 111 4.29 34.37 -26.54
CA LEU A 111 3.94 34.10 -27.91
C LEU A 111 2.43 34.18 -27.99
N GLU A 112 1.85 35.22 -28.59
CA GLU A 112 0.37 35.38 -28.67
C GLU A 112 -0.23 34.61 -29.86
N THR A 113 0.46 34.59 -31.01
CA THR A 113 -0.05 34.06 -32.28
C THR A 113 0.95 33.16 -33.04
N ASP A 114 2.15 32.94 -32.51
CA ASP A 114 3.14 32.06 -33.15
C ASP A 114 2.90 30.61 -32.72
N GLU A 115 2.18 29.86 -33.54
CA GLU A 115 1.80 28.47 -33.25
C GLU A 115 2.98 27.51 -33.33
N GLU A 116 3.92 27.73 -34.25
CA GLU A 116 5.08 26.86 -34.46
C GLU A 116 6.08 26.97 -33.29
N GLU A 117 6.37 28.20 -32.85
CA GLU A 117 7.27 28.40 -31.69
C GLU A 117 6.58 27.95 -30.37
N ARG A 118 5.26 28.08 -30.27
CA ARG A 118 4.49 27.51 -29.14
C ARG A 118 4.58 25.98 -29.11
N GLU A 119 4.44 25.32 -30.25
CA GLU A 119 4.56 23.86 -30.35
C GLU A 119 5.95 23.39 -29.90
N GLU A 120 7.03 24.02 -30.39
CA GLU A 120 8.39 23.67 -30.01
C GLU A 120 8.65 23.84 -28.49
N ILE A 121 8.16 24.93 -27.90
CA ILE A 121 8.26 25.16 -26.45
C ILE A 121 7.40 24.14 -25.69
N GLY A 122 6.22 23.80 -26.20
CA GLY A 122 5.35 22.76 -25.66
C GLY A 122 6.05 21.40 -25.57
N GLU A 123 6.71 20.97 -26.64
CA GLU A 123 7.50 19.73 -26.64
C GLU A 123 8.63 19.73 -25.60
N LYS A 124 9.34 20.87 -25.47
CA LYS A 124 10.41 21.01 -24.45
C LYS A 124 9.84 20.93 -23.04
N LEU A 125 8.70 21.59 -22.78
CA LEU A 125 8.02 21.53 -21.50
C LEU A 125 7.59 20.09 -21.17
N GLN A 126 7.06 19.34 -22.15
CA GLN A 126 6.69 17.95 -21.97
C GLN A 126 7.92 17.08 -21.63
N LYS A 127 9.04 17.24 -22.32
CA LYS A 127 10.29 16.52 -22.02
C LYS A 127 10.77 16.77 -20.58
N TYR A 128 10.70 18.02 -20.11
CA TYR A 128 11.03 18.32 -18.71
C TYR A 128 10.00 17.75 -17.73
N ALA A 129 8.71 17.77 -18.07
CA ALA A 129 7.67 17.17 -17.24
C ALA A 129 7.87 15.65 -17.08
N ASP A 130 8.19 14.94 -18.16
CA ASP A 130 8.51 13.51 -18.13
C ASP A 130 9.77 13.23 -17.31
N PHE A 131 10.81 14.05 -17.49
CA PHE A 131 12.05 13.95 -16.71
C PHE A 131 11.80 14.15 -15.21
N LEU A 132 11.07 15.21 -14.83
CA LEU A 132 10.75 15.51 -13.44
C LEU A 132 9.86 14.42 -12.81
N THR A 133 8.87 13.92 -13.55
CA THR A 133 8.01 12.81 -13.11
C THR A 133 8.83 11.56 -12.77
N LYS A 134 9.85 11.25 -13.57
CA LYS A 134 10.74 10.10 -13.32
C LYS A 134 11.77 10.35 -12.22
N LEU A 135 12.32 11.56 -12.13
CA LEU A 135 13.38 11.90 -11.19
C LEU A 135 12.85 12.12 -9.77
N HIS A 136 11.64 12.65 -9.63
CA HIS A 136 11.11 13.10 -8.36
C HIS A 136 10.99 11.99 -7.30
N PRO A 137 10.43 10.79 -7.60
CA PRO A 137 10.43 9.69 -6.64
C PRO A 137 11.85 9.26 -6.24
N LYS A 138 12.76 9.18 -7.21
CA LYS A 138 14.17 8.83 -6.98
C LYS A 138 14.87 9.85 -6.09
N LEU A 139 14.56 11.13 -6.25
CA LEU A 139 15.13 12.19 -5.42
C LEU A 139 14.77 11.99 -3.93
N MET A 140 13.54 11.57 -3.65
CA MET A 140 13.12 11.24 -2.28
C MET A 140 13.84 10.00 -1.74
N ASP A 141 14.01 8.97 -2.57
CA ASP A 141 14.77 7.78 -2.20
C ASP A 141 16.24 8.13 -1.92
N TYR A 142 16.88 8.94 -2.75
CA TYR A 142 18.25 9.39 -2.52
C TYR A 142 18.38 10.27 -1.29
N ALA A 143 17.41 11.13 -1.00
CA ALA A 143 17.39 11.93 0.23
C ALA A 143 17.33 11.02 1.47
N GLU A 144 16.47 10.00 1.42
CA GLU A 144 16.34 9.01 2.48
C GLU A 144 17.61 8.16 2.64
N GLU A 145 18.25 7.72 1.56
CA GLU A 145 19.54 7.02 1.59
C GLU A 145 20.62 7.90 2.24
N ALA A 146 20.75 9.15 1.79
CA ALA A 146 21.71 10.10 2.35
C ALA A 146 21.47 10.34 3.85
N TRP A 147 20.20 10.50 4.25
CA TRP A 147 19.81 10.60 5.66
C TRP A 147 20.21 9.36 6.44
N ASN A 148 19.88 8.18 5.92
CA ASN A 148 20.11 6.91 6.62
C ASN A 148 21.59 6.61 6.83
N GLU A 149 22.46 7.04 5.93
CA GLU A 149 23.91 6.88 6.08
C GLU A 149 24.53 7.90 7.05
N ALA A 150 24.06 9.15 7.02
CA ALA A 150 24.61 10.23 7.84
C ALA A 150 23.51 11.22 8.28
N PRO A 151 22.68 10.86 9.29
CA PRO A 151 21.69 11.77 9.84
C PRO A 151 22.37 13.03 10.38
N SER A 152 21.81 14.20 10.11
CA SER A 152 22.41 15.48 10.52
C SER A 152 21.36 16.50 10.95
N ARG A 153 21.80 17.55 11.65
CA ARG A 153 20.96 18.71 12.01
C ARG A 153 21.04 19.85 10.99
N ASP A 154 21.54 19.57 9.79
CA ASP A 154 21.54 20.57 8.73
C ASP A 154 20.10 21.02 8.42
N PRO A 155 19.79 22.33 8.43
CA PRO A 155 18.41 22.80 8.26
C PRO A 155 17.77 22.42 6.92
N GLU A 156 18.53 22.38 5.81
CA GLU A 156 17.99 22.00 4.50
C GLU A 156 17.69 20.50 4.50
N MET A 157 18.59 19.69 5.03
CA MET A 157 18.38 18.24 5.15
C MET A 157 17.21 17.90 6.07
N LEU A 158 17.08 18.57 7.22
CA LEU A 158 15.96 18.37 8.13
C LEU A 158 14.61 18.69 7.48
N ARG A 159 14.53 19.79 6.72
CA ARG A 159 13.30 20.13 5.98
C ARG A 159 12.94 19.03 4.99
N VAL A 160 13.90 18.62 4.17
CA VAL A 160 13.66 17.60 3.13
C VAL A 160 13.28 16.27 3.75
N ILE A 161 13.96 15.82 4.80
CA ILE A 161 13.68 14.49 5.36
C ILE A 161 12.33 14.44 6.08
N VAL A 162 11.87 15.54 6.66
CA VAL A 162 10.52 15.63 7.23
C VAL A 162 9.47 15.57 6.11
N GLU A 163 9.69 16.24 4.98
CA GLU A 163 8.82 16.10 3.79
C GLU A 163 8.81 14.66 3.25
N VAL A 164 9.98 14.00 3.19
CA VAL A 164 10.06 12.58 2.83
C VAL A 164 9.29 11.72 3.82
N LEU A 165 9.43 11.95 5.13
CA LEU A 165 8.69 11.22 6.16
C LEU A 165 7.18 11.29 5.95
N GLU A 166 6.64 12.49 5.72
CA GLU A 166 5.21 12.69 5.45
C GLU A 166 4.74 11.88 4.23
N VAL A 167 5.54 11.85 3.16
CA VAL A 167 5.27 11.03 1.97
C VAL A 167 5.29 9.54 2.31
N ARG A 168 6.27 9.06 3.10
CA ARG A 168 6.33 7.64 3.51
C ARG A 168 5.12 7.24 4.34
N LEU A 169 4.65 8.11 5.22
CA LEU A 169 3.44 7.86 6.01
C LEU A 169 2.18 7.82 5.13
N ALA A 170 2.04 8.77 4.21
CA ALA A 170 0.93 8.80 3.26
C ALA A 170 0.90 7.58 2.33
N MET A 171 2.08 7.06 1.97
CA MET A 171 2.25 5.85 1.18
C MET A 171 2.17 4.55 2.02
N GLU A 172 1.97 4.64 3.33
CA GLU A 172 1.90 3.48 4.25
C GLU A 172 3.19 2.64 4.30
N GLU A 173 4.33 3.29 4.00
CA GLU A 173 5.69 2.73 4.05
C GLU A 173 6.29 2.88 5.46
N TYR A 174 5.60 2.33 6.47
CA TYR A 174 5.93 2.56 7.89
C TYR A 174 7.31 2.05 8.31
N GLU A 175 7.85 1.01 7.68
CA GLU A 175 9.22 0.55 7.90
C GLU A 175 10.26 1.63 7.53
N ARG A 176 10.04 2.32 6.40
CA ARG A 176 10.89 3.42 5.93
C ARG A 176 10.72 4.66 6.81
N ALA A 177 9.47 5.00 7.13
CA ALA A 177 9.15 6.08 8.06
C ALA A 177 9.81 5.88 9.43
N SER A 178 9.80 4.65 9.97
CA SER A 178 10.43 4.33 11.25
C SER A 178 11.93 4.61 11.25
N LYS A 179 12.62 4.28 10.17
CA LYS A 179 14.07 4.52 10.06
C LYS A 179 14.41 6.01 10.00
N ILE A 180 13.60 6.79 9.27
CA ILE A 180 13.72 8.25 9.24
C ILE A 180 13.54 8.84 10.64
N LEU A 181 12.45 8.43 11.32
CA LEU A 181 12.13 8.87 12.68
C LEU A 181 13.24 8.52 13.67
N GLU A 182 13.79 7.31 13.63
CA GLU A 182 14.93 6.91 14.46
C GLU A 182 16.12 7.85 14.30
N GLY A 183 16.45 8.23 13.06
CA GLY A 183 17.46 9.24 12.77
C GLY A 183 17.11 10.61 13.37
N LEU A 184 15.86 11.07 13.21
CA LEU A 184 15.42 12.37 13.71
C LEU A 184 15.48 12.45 15.25
N PHE A 185 14.98 11.42 15.94
CA PHE A 185 15.08 11.34 17.40
C PHE A 185 16.53 11.26 17.87
N ALA A 186 17.41 10.53 17.18
CA ALA A 186 18.83 10.47 17.49
C ALA A 186 19.53 11.83 17.35
N GLN A 187 19.07 12.67 16.43
CA GLN A 187 19.54 14.05 16.28
C GLN A 187 18.98 15.00 17.32
N ASN A 188 18.11 14.57 18.24
CA ASN A 188 17.49 15.38 19.29
C ASN A 188 16.76 16.62 18.74
N VAL A 189 15.97 16.44 17.67
CA VAL A 189 15.18 17.53 17.05
C VAL A 189 13.71 17.55 17.48
N GLN A 190 13.26 16.58 18.25
CA GLN A 190 11.87 16.48 18.73
C GLN A 190 11.43 17.62 19.68
N ASP A 191 12.35 18.42 20.19
CA ASP A 191 12.01 19.64 20.95
C ASP A 191 11.68 20.83 20.04
N ILE A 192 12.29 20.88 18.84
CA ILE A 192 12.00 21.90 17.81
C ILE A 192 10.92 21.43 16.83
N LEU A 193 10.73 20.11 16.69
CA LEU A 193 9.74 19.47 15.84
C LEU A 193 8.89 18.50 16.69
N PRO A 194 7.99 19.02 17.55
CA PRO A 194 7.20 18.19 18.44
C PRO A 194 6.24 17.23 17.71
N ASP A 195 5.79 17.57 16.49
CA ASP A 195 4.90 16.72 15.67
C ASP A 195 5.51 15.34 15.34
N LEU A 196 6.83 15.19 15.46
CA LEU A 196 7.51 13.89 15.32
C LEU A 196 7.01 12.85 16.32
N TYR A 197 6.49 13.27 17.48
CA TYR A 197 5.87 12.35 18.44
C TYR A 197 4.55 11.76 17.89
N ASP A 198 3.75 12.54 17.16
CA ASP A 198 2.51 12.04 16.54
C ASP A 198 2.84 11.02 15.45
N ALA A 199 3.74 11.38 14.53
CA ALA A 199 4.23 10.53 13.45
C ALA A 199 4.88 9.23 13.97
N ALA A 200 5.67 9.30 15.04
CA ALA A 200 6.29 8.13 15.64
C ALA A 200 5.30 7.24 16.38
N GLY A 201 4.28 7.84 17.01
CA GLY A 201 3.18 7.10 17.61
C GLY A 201 2.40 6.30 16.57
N GLU A 202 2.00 6.94 15.47
CA GLU A 202 1.33 6.27 14.34
C GLU A 202 2.20 5.15 13.77
N THR A 203 3.44 5.45 13.42
CA THR A 203 4.38 4.47 12.84
C THR A 203 4.56 3.27 13.77
N ALA A 204 4.78 3.49 15.07
CA ALA A 204 4.92 2.42 16.04
C ALA A 204 3.64 1.59 16.16
N PHE A 205 2.46 2.23 16.11
CA PHE A 205 1.18 1.52 16.17
C PHE A 205 0.99 0.60 14.95
N MET A 206 1.28 1.10 13.75
CA MET A 206 1.18 0.33 12.49
C MET A 206 2.17 -0.82 12.42
N LEU A 207 3.33 -0.69 13.08
CA LEU A 207 4.33 -1.74 13.21
C LEU A 207 4.06 -2.69 14.41
N ASN A 208 2.87 -2.61 15.02
CA ASN A 208 2.46 -3.41 16.18
C ASN A 208 3.34 -3.22 17.43
N GLN A 209 4.03 -2.08 17.54
CA GLN A 209 4.85 -1.69 18.67
C GLN A 209 4.03 -0.89 19.69
N PHE A 210 2.93 -1.47 20.18
CA PHE A 210 1.89 -0.74 20.93
C PHE A 210 2.40 -0.05 22.21
N GLU A 211 3.40 -0.62 22.90
CA GLU A 211 4.00 0.05 24.05
C GLU A 211 4.83 1.28 23.66
N LYS A 212 5.53 1.22 22.53
CA LYS A 212 6.29 2.35 21.99
C LYS A 212 5.33 3.44 21.50
N ALA A 213 4.27 3.03 20.80
CA ALA A 213 3.20 3.93 20.33
C ALA A 213 2.55 4.69 21.49
N GLY A 214 2.20 4.01 22.59
CA GLY A 214 1.59 4.65 23.75
C GLY A 214 2.48 5.71 24.42
N LYS A 215 3.80 5.50 24.45
CA LYS A 215 4.74 6.52 24.95
C LYS A 215 4.75 7.75 24.04
N TYR A 216 4.84 7.55 22.74
CA TYR A 216 4.83 8.66 21.78
C TYR A 216 3.52 9.43 21.77
N PHE A 217 2.36 8.76 21.86
CA PHE A 217 1.08 9.45 21.95
C PHE A 217 0.96 10.30 23.23
N ALA A 218 1.47 9.81 24.37
CA ALA A 218 1.48 10.59 25.60
C ALA A 218 2.35 11.87 25.49
N GLU A 219 3.53 11.75 24.85
CA GLU A 219 4.40 12.91 24.58
C GLU A 219 3.76 13.90 23.59
N ALA A 220 3.14 13.39 22.53
CA ALA A 220 2.40 14.21 21.56
C ALA A 220 1.23 14.95 22.22
N GLU A 221 0.50 14.28 23.11
CA GLU A 221 -0.60 14.88 23.89
C GLU A 221 -0.08 15.97 24.84
N ALA A 222 0.99 15.69 25.59
CA ALA A 222 1.61 16.67 26.48
C ALA A 222 2.11 17.92 25.73
N LYS A 223 2.53 17.76 24.47
CA LYS A 223 2.98 18.84 23.59
C LYS A 223 1.85 19.48 22.76
N ASN A 224 0.60 19.05 22.93
CA ASN A 224 -0.58 19.51 22.19
C ASN A 224 -0.48 19.34 20.66
N VAL A 225 0.20 18.29 20.20
CA VAL A 225 0.40 17.96 18.78
C VAL A 225 -0.26 16.63 18.36
N LEU A 226 -0.92 15.93 19.30
CA LEU A 226 -1.61 14.67 18.99
C LEU A 226 -2.79 14.89 18.02
N SER A 227 -2.71 14.27 16.85
CA SER A 227 -3.72 14.38 15.79
C SER A 227 -5.02 13.63 16.12
N GLU A 228 -6.14 13.97 15.49
CA GLU A 228 -7.42 13.24 15.68
C GLU A 228 -7.32 11.76 15.30
N ARG A 229 -6.51 11.47 14.27
CA ARG A 229 -6.21 10.10 13.85
C ARG A 229 -5.45 9.34 14.94
N CYS A 230 -4.38 9.91 15.48
CA CYS A 230 -3.63 9.29 16.58
C CYS A 230 -4.41 9.22 17.88
N LYS A 231 -5.36 10.14 18.15
CA LYS A 231 -6.32 10.01 19.27
C LYS A 231 -7.20 8.78 19.12
N ALA A 232 -7.63 8.44 17.91
CA ALA A 232 -8.39 7.21 17.67
C ALA A 232 -7.53 5.96 18.00
N PHE A 233 -6.28 5.92 17.53
CA PHE A 233 -5.35 4.83 17.85
C PHE A 233 -5.01 4.76 19.34
N GLN A 234 -4.83 5.90 20.00
CA GLN A 234 -4.57 5.97 21.45
C GLN A 234 -5.71 5.33 22.26
N LYS A 235 -6.97 5.55 21.86
CA LYS A 235 -8.14 4.91 22.50
C LYS A 235 -8.13 3.38 22.34
N ASP A 236 -7.64 2.89 21.21
CA ASP A 236 -7.60 1.45 20.91
C ASP A 236 -6.36 0.73 21.49
N LEU A 237 -5.40 1.45 22.07
CA LEU A 237 -4.17 0.84 22.61
C LEU A 237 -4.43 -0.27 23.63
N VAL A 238 -5.42 -0.10 24.51
CA VAL A 238 -5.73 -1.11 25.54
C VAL A 238 -6.16 -2.42 24.88
N TYR A 239 -6.98 -2.33 23.84
CA TYR A 239 -7.41 -3.48 23.04
C TYR A 239 -6.21 -4.14 22.37
N TYR A 240 -5.43 -3.39 21.60
CA TYR A 240 -4.34 -3.96 20.81
C TYR A 240 -3.17 -4.47 21.64
N ARG A 241 -2.86 -3.89 22.80
CA ARG A 241 -1.88 -4.46 23.75
C ARG A 241 -2.27 -5.87 24.17
N THR A 242 -3.54 -6.06 24.53
CA THR A 242 -4.08 -7.34 24.98
C THR A 242 -4.11 -8.34 23.83
N ALA A 243 -4.64 -7.93 22.67
CA ALA A 243 -4.69 -8.77 21.48
C ALA A 243 -3.28 -9.18 21.01
N TRP A 244 -2.32 -8.24 21.03
CA TRP A 244 -0.94 -8.50 20.59
C TRP A 244 -0.18 -9.45 21.51
N ALA A 245 -0.45 -9.43 22.81
CA ALA A 245 0.11 -10.41 23.74
C ALA A 245 -0.33 -11.84 23.36
N LYS A 246 -1.62 -12.03 23.01
CA LYS A 246 -2.14 -13.30 22.49
C LYS A 246 -1.51 -13.66 21.14
N GLU A 247 -1.51 -12.71 20.19
CA GLU A 247 -0.99 -12.91 18.83
C GLU A 247 0.51 -13.24 18.83
N SER A 248 1.30 -12.63 19.70
CA SER A 248 2.74 -12.88 19.82
C SER A 248 3.04 -14.32 20.22
N VAL A 249 2.26 -14.89 21.15
CA VAL A 249 2.39 -16.30 21.54
C VAL A 249 2.08 -17.23 20.38
N LEU A 250 1.00 -16.95 19.63
CA LEU A 250 0.62 -17.75 18.47
C LEU A 250 1.67 -17.67 17.35
N ARG A 251 2.19 -16.46 17.06
CA ARG A 251 3.24 -16.27 16.05
C ARG A 251 4.55 -16.96 16.43
N GLU A 252 4.94 -16.97 17.71
CA GLU A 252 6.15 -17.67 18.14
C GLU A 252 5.96 -19.20 18.08
N ARG A 253 4.79 -19.71 18.45
CA ARG A 253 4.41 -21.12 18.24
C ARG A 253 4.56 -21.51 16.77
N ASP A 254 4.02 -20.71 15.86
CA ASP A 254 4.06 -21.00 14.42
C ASP A 254 5.46 -20.91 13.85
N LYS A 255 6.24 -19.91 14.28
CA LYS A 255 7.64 -19.76 13.89
C LYS A 255 8.47 -20.95 14.35
N THR A 256 8.22 -21.44 15.57
CA THR A 256 8.89 -22.62 16.14
C THR A 256 8.54 -23.89 15.36
N ALA A 257 7.26 -24.08 15.01
CA ALA A 257 6.82 -25.20 14.19
C ALA A 257 7.36 -25.12 12.76
N GLY A 258 7.42 -23.91 12.18
CA GLY A 258 8.03 -23.64 10.89
C GLY A 258 7.31 -24.27 9.69
N ASP A 259 6.07 -24.73 9.87
CA ASP A 259 5.38 -25.63 8.94
C ASP A 259 4.10 -25.05 8.33
N LEU A 260 3.69 -23.84 8.71
CA LEU A 260 2.49 -23.18 8.15
C LEU A 260 2.59 -23.01 6.63
N PRO A 261 1.49 -23.15 5.87
CA PRO A 261 1.54 -22.92 4.44
C PRO A 261 2.01 -21.50 4.07
N ARG A 262 2.70 -21.37 2.94
CA ARG A 262 3.09 -20.09 2.36
C ARG A 262 2.72 -20.04 0.89
N VAL A 263 2.21 -18.88 0.49
CA VAL A 263 1.78 -18.60 -0.88
C VAL A 263 2.42 -17.30 -1.33
N GLU A 264 2.95 -17.27 -2.54
CA GLU A 264 3.41 -16.06 -3.21
C GLU A 264 2.34 -15.57 -4.18
N LEU A 265 1.97 -14.30 -4.04
CA LEU A 265 1.21 -13.56 -5.03
C LEU A 265 2.23 -12.78 -5.86
N GLU A 266 2.43 -13.17 -7.12
CA GLU A 266 3.17 -12.35 -8.07
C GLU A 266 2.22 -11.28 -8.59
N THR A 267 2.46 -10.01 -8.31
CA THR A 267 1.62 -8.89 -8.77
C THR A 267 2.36 -8.03 -9.79
N THR A 268 1.64 -7.12 -10.45
CA THR A 268 2.22 -6.07 -11.33
C THR A 268 3.19 -5.12 -10.61
N LYS A 269 3.17 -5.08 -9.26
CA LYS A 269 4.12 -4.31 -8.44
C LYS A 269 5.25 -5.14 -7.85
N GLY A 270 5.18 -6.48 -7.95
CA GLY A 270 6.16 -7.40 -7.40
C GLY A 270 5.55 -8.51 -6.56
N ALA A 271 6.39 -9.27 -5.86
CA ALA A 271 5.94 -10.44 -5.10
C ALA A 271 5.52 -10.09 -3.66
N ILE A 272 4.35 -10.58 -3.25
CA ILE A 272 3.85 -10.56 -1.87
C ILE A 272 3.79 -12.00 -1.36
N VAL A 273 4.50 -12.31 -0.28
CA VAL A 273 4.46 -13.66 0.32
C VAL A 273 3.57 -13.66 1.54
N LEU A 274 2.58 -14.55 1.53
CA LEU A 274 1.65 -14.80 2.60
C LEU A 274 2.05 -16.05 3.39
N GLU A 275 1.92 -16.01 4.71
CA GLU A 275 1.93 -17.17 5.59
C GLU A 275 0.51 -17.40 6.12
N LEU A 276 -0.01 -18.61 5.98
CA LEU A 276 -1.42 -18.94 6.20
C LEU A 276 -1.63 -19.67 7.52
N TYR A 277 -2.60 -19.22 8.32
CA TYR A 277 -2.90 -19.70 9.66
C TYR A 277 -3.77 -20.95 9.65
N GLU A 278 -3.25 -22.04 9.09
CA GLU A 278 -3.97 -23.31 8.96
C GLU A 278 -4.44 -23.90 10.30
N ASN A 279 -3.74 -23.62 11.39
CA ASN A 279 -4.14 -24.06 12.73
C ASN A 279 -5.44 -23.40 13.21
N GLU A 280 -5.68 -22.16 12.78
CA GLU A 280 -6.81 -21.34 13.24
C GLU A 280 -7.97 -21.33 12.24
N ALA A 281 -7.68 -21.38 10.95
CA ALA A 281 -8.68 -21.34 9.87
C ALA A 281 -8.41 -22.44 8.81
N PRO A 282 -8.43 -23.74 9.18
CA PRO A 282 -8.04 -24.83 8.29
C PRO A 282 -8.91 -24.92 7.03
N ASN A 283 -10.21 -24.65 7.12
CA ASN A 283 -11.09 -24.72 5.96
C ASN A 283 -10.91 -23.52 5.03
N THR A 284 -10.71 -22.32 5.58
CA THR A 284 -10.42 -21.11 4.79
C THR A 284 -9.07 -21.22 4.10
N VAL A 285 -8.03 -21.73 4.79
CA VAL A 285 -6.73 -22.00 4.17
C VAL A 285 -6.83 -23.08 3.10
N ALA A 286 -7.58 -24.16 3.34
CA ALA A 286 -7.82 -25.19 2.32
C ALA A 286 -8.57 -24.67 1.10
N ASN A 287 -9.53 -23.77 1.28
CA ASN A 287 -10.19 -23.11 0.17
C ASN A 287 -9.22 -22.26 -0.65
N PHE A 288 -8.44 -21.40 0.01
CA PHE A 288 -7.50 -20.50 -0.67
C PHE A 288 -6.42 -21.28 -1.46
N ILE A 289 -5.80 -22.28 -0.84
CA ILE A 289 -4.80 -23.13 -1.51
C ILE A 289 -5.42 -23.92 -2.67
N TYR A 290 -6.61 -24.49 -2.47
CA TYR A 290 -7.29 -25.23 -3.53
C TYR A 290 -7.60 -24.37 -4.76
N LEU A 291 -8.02 -23.12 -4.56
CA LEU A 291 -8.28 -22.16 -5.64
C LEU A 291 -6.98 -21.69 -6.31
N ALA A 292 -5.94 -21.42 -5.52
CA ALA A 292 -4.62 -21.06 -6.03
C ALA A 292 -4.02 -22.16 -6.91
N GLU A 293 -4.06 -23.43 -6.49
CA GLU A 293 -3.54 -24.55 -7.27
C GLU A 293 -4.33 -24.84 -8.56
N LYS A 294 -5.54 -24.28 -8.68
CA LYS A 294 -6.35 -24.31 -9.89
C LYS A 294 -6.13 -23.11 -10.82
N GLY A 295 -5.27 -22.17 -10.43
CA GLY A 295 -5.07 -20.92 -11.17
C GLY A 295 -6.26 -19.97 -11.09
N PHE A 296 -7.17 -20.12 -10.12
CA PHE A 296 -8.38 -19.28 -10.02
C PHE A 296 -8.05 -17.80 -9.83
N TYR A 297 -6.96 -17.50 -9.12
CA TYR A 297 -6.54 -16.13 -8.82
C TYR A 297 -5.68 -15.50 -9.91
N ASP A 298 -5.23 -16.29 -10.89
CA ASP A 298 -4.33 -15.82 -11.93
C ASP A 298 -5.08 -14.82 -12.82
N GLY A 299 -4.49 -13.64 -12.99
CA GLY A 299 -5.07 -12.56 -13.76
C GLY A 299 -6.16 -11.75 -13.05
N LEU A 300 -6.49 -12.02 -11.78
CA LEU A 300 -7.48 -11.22 -11.06
C LEU A 300 -6.89 -9.89 -10.58
N TYR A 301 -7.75 -8.86 -10.50
CA TYR A 301 -7.34 -7.51 -10.12
C TYR A 301 -7.50 -7.24 -8.62
N PHE A 302 -6.75 -6.27 -8.12
CA PHE A 302 -7.05 -5.56 -6.89
C PHE A 302 -8.07 -4.46 -7.21
N GLU A 303 -9.36 -4.81 -7.18
CA GLU A 303 -10.46 -3.92 -7.60
C GLU A 303 -10.77 -2.82 -6.58
N LEU A 304 -10.35 -3.01 -5.33
CA LEU A 304 -10.62 -2.08 -4.24
C LEU A 304 -9.35 -1.93 -3.40
N VAL A 305 -8.72 -0.76 -3.47
CA VAL A 305 -7.49 -0.46 -2.73
C VAL A 305 -7.69 0.87 -2.03
N VAL A 306 -8.24 0.81 -0.82
CA VAL A 306 -8.66 1.99 -0.07
C VAL A 306 -7.55 2.41 0.91
N PRO A 307 -7.00 3.63 0.77
CA PRO A 307 -5.98 4.14 1.68
C PRO A 307 -6.44 4.07 3.15
N GLY A 308 -5.55 3.61 4.02
CA GLY A 308 -5.80 3.48 5.45
C GLY A 308 -6.67 2.29 5.85
N LEU A 309 -7.18 1.50 4.91
CA LEU A 309 -8.03 0.33 5.17
C LEU A 309 -7.36 -0.95 4.65
N PHE A 310 -7.64 -1.33 3.39
CA PHE A 310 -7.19 -2.59 2.82
C PHE A 310 -7.13 -2.57 1.29
N ALA A 311 -6.42 -3.56 0.73
CA ALA A 311 -6.46 -3.94 -0.68
C ALA A 311 -7.23 -5.27 -0.82
N GLU A 312 -8.30 -5.29 -1.60
CA GLU A 312 -9.16 -6.45 -1.84
C GLU A 312 -8.98 -7.00 -3.25
N SER A 313 -8.95 -8.33 -3.36
CA SER A 313 -8.93 -9.07 -4.63
C SER A 313 -9.74 -10.38 -4.51
N GLY A 314 -9.66 -11.24 -5.52
CA GLY A 314 -10.29 -12.56 -5.55
C GLY A 314 -11.71 -12.58 -6.10
N ARG A 315 -12.19 -11.48 -6.69
CA ARG A 315 -13.42 -11.47 -7.49
C ARG A 315 -13.08 -11.88 -8.93
N SER A 316 -13.79 -12.87 -9.47
CA SER A 316 -13.69 -13.23 -10.89
C SER A 316 -14.85 -12.62 -11.66
N MET A 317 -14.58 -11.98 -12.81
CA MET A 317 -15.65 -11.51 -13.70
C MET A 317 -16.13 -12.62 -14.66
N GLU A 318 -15.45 -13.77 -14.66
CA GLU A 318 -15.82 -14.92 -15.47
C GLU A 318 -16.89 -15.80 -14.80
N THR A 319 -17.16 -15.57 -13.51
CA THR A 319 -18.18 -16.30 -12.75
C THR A 319 -19.36 -15.42 -12.40
N LEU A 320 -20.57 -16.01 -12.43
CA LEU A 320 -21.82 -15.28 -12.18
C LEU A 320 -21.90 -14.71 -10.76
N ASP A 321 -21.39 -15.43 -9.77
CA ASP A 321 -21.37 -15.04 -8.36
C ASP A 321 -20.16 -14.16 -8.00
N GLY A 322 -19.26 -13.93 -8.96
CA GLY A 322 -17.96 -13.29 -8.70
C GLY A 322 -16.98 -14.17 -7.93
N GLY A 323 -17.36 -15.41 -7.61
CA GLY A 323 -16.65 -16.31 -6.72
C GLY A 323 -16.42 -17.69 -7.34
N PRO A 324 -16.16 -18.72 -6.52
CA PRO A 324 -15.86 -20.07 -7.02
C PRO A 324 -17.13 -20.93 -7.24
N GLY A 325 -18.33 -20.35 -7.18
CA GLY A 325 -19.61 -21.06 -7.29
C GLY A 325 -20.05 -21.75 -5.99
N TYR A 326 -19.39 -21.47 -4.87
CA TYR A 326 -19.73 -21.98 -3.55
C TYR A 326 -19.31 -21.02 -2.44
N ALA A 327 -19.83 -21.24 -1.23
CA ALA A 327 -19.39 -20.54 -0.02
C ALA A 327 -18.71 -21.50 0.97
N ILE A 328 -18.02 -20.95 1.97
CA ILE A 328 -17.45 -21.69 3.11
C ILE A 328 -17.97 -21.12 4.43
N ARG A 329 -17.96 -21.94 5.48
CA ARG A 329 -18.29 -21.47 6.84
C ARG A 329 -17.20 -20.56 7.39
N ASP A 330 -17.60 -19.61 8.21
CA ASP A 330 -16.65 -18.78 8.94
C ASP A 330 -16.02 -19.57 10.10
N GLU A 331 -14.75 -19.30 10.38
CA GLU A 331 -13.94 -19.97 11.41
C GLU A 331 -13.55 -18.96 12.50
N PHE A 332 -14.43 -18.78 13.49
CA PHE A 332 -14.24 -17.90 14.65
C PHE A 332 -14.20 -18.70 15.96
N ASP A 333 -13.11 -19.42 16.22
CA ASP A 333 -12.87 -20.00 17.55
C ASP A 333 -12.35 -18.89 18.47
N GLU A 334 -13.14 -18.43 19.45
CA GLU A 334 -12.76 -17.35 20.37
C GLU A 334 -11.38 -17.58 21.02
N LYS A 335 -11.00 -18.84 21.26
CA LYS A 335 -9.73 -19.18 21.93
C LYS A 335 -8.53 -18.96 21.02
N SER A 336 -8.67 -19.20 19.71
CA SER A 336 -7.54 -19.25 18.78
C SER A 336 -7.64 -18.23 17.64
N MET A 337 -8.80 -17.57 17.45
CA MET A 337 -9.00 -16.61 16.38
C MET A 337 -7.98 -15.47 16.45
N ARG A 338 -7.57 -15.05 15.26
CA ARG A 338 -6.58 -14.01 15.00
C ARG A 338 -7.26 -12.65 14.87
N THR A 339 -6.49 -11.60 15.11
CA THR A 339 -6.92 -10.21 15.06
C THR A 339 -6.41 -9.51 13.80
N HIS A 340 -7.13 -8.51 13.32
CA HIS A 340 -6.72 -7.70 12.18
C HIS A 340 -5.64 -6.68 12.57
N TYR A 341 -4.44 -6.90 12.05
CA TYR A 341 -3.28 -6.01 12.13
C TYR A 341 -2.89 -5.55 10.73
N ARG A 342 -1.98 -4.58 10.63
CA ARG A 342 -1.31 -4.30 9.34
C ARG A 342 -0.66 -5.58 8.79
N GLY A 343 -0.89 -5.84 7.52
CA GLY A 343 -0.42 -7.02 6.81
C GLY A 343 -1.25 -8.28 7.05
N THR A 344 -2.37 -8.22 7.78
CA THR A 344 -3.29 -9.36 7.92
C THR A 344 -3.98 -9.65 6.59
N VAL A 345 -4.12 -10.93 6.25
CA VAL A 345 -4.97 -11.43 5.15
C VAL A 345 -6.26 -11.96 5.75
N SER A 346 -7.39 -11.49 5.24
CA SER A 346 -8.70 -11.86 5.75
C SER A 346 -9.68 -12.16 4.62
N MET A 347 -10.57 -13.12 4.86
CA MET A 347 -11.52 -13.59 3.86
C MET A 347 -12.72 -12.64 3.82
N ALA A 348 -12.99 -12.05 2.65
CA ALA A 348 -14.13 -11.18 2.47
C ALA A 348 -15.43 -12.00 2.39
N ASN A 349 -16.52 -11.42 2.88
CA ASN A 349 -17.85 -12.02 2.86
C ASN A 349 -18.93 -10.93 2.73
N ALA A 350 -20.15 -11.34 2.38
CA ALA A 350 -21.34 -10.49 2.35
C ALA A 350 -22.24 -10.71 3.59
N GLY A 351 -21.66 -11.22 4.67
CA GLY A 351 -22.36 -11.70 5.86
C GLY A 351 -21.96 -13.13 6.25
N PRO A 352 -22.50 -13.66 7.36
CA PRO A 352 -22.03 -14.92 7.93
C PRO A 352 -22.11 -16.09 6.95
N ASN A 353 -21.02 -16.86 6.83
CA ASN A 353 -20.90 -18.06 6.01
C ASN A 353 -21.13 -17.84 4.50
N THR A 354 -20.78 -16.66 4.00
CA THR A 354 -20.87 -16.32 2.57
C THR A 354 -19.50 -16.12 1.92
N ALA A 355 -18.41 -16.36 2.66
CA ALA A 355 -17.05 -16.29 2.15
C ALA A 355 -16.85 -17.26 0.97
N GLY A 356 -16.19 -16.79 -0.08
CA GLY A 356 -15.91 -17.56 -1.30
C GLY A 356 -14.43 -17.46 -1.65
N SER A 357 -14.09 -16.72 -2.69
CA SER A 357 -12.70 -16.51 -3.14
C SER A 357 -12.11 -15.15 -2.78
N ARG A 358 -12.97 -14.14 -2.51
CA ARG A 358 -12.56 -12.76 -2.24
C ARG A 358 -11.81 -12.63 -0.91
N PHE A 359 -10.70 -11.91 -0.90
CA PHE A 359 -9.89 -11.67 0.30
C PHE A 359 -9.33 -10.25 0.28
N PHE A 360 -8.96 -9.75 1.45
CA PHE A 360 -8.31 -8.45 1.58
C PHE A 360 -7.05 -8.49 2.44
N LEU A 361 -6.14 -7.57 2.14
CA LEU A 361 -4.87 -7.32 2.80
C LEU A 361 -4.95 -5.99 3.56
N CYS A 362 -4.76 -6.02 4.87
CA CYS A 362 -4.94 -4.83 5.71
C CYS A 362 -3.74 -3.89 5.63
N PHE A 363 -3.97 -2.61 5.35
CA PHE A 363 -2.94 -1.56 5.45
C PHE A 363 -2.75 -1.07 6.88
N THR A 364 -3.79 -1.17 7.71
CA THR A 364 -3.81 -0.73 9.11
C THR A 364 -4.49 -1.79 10.00
N PRO A 365 -4.32 -1.72 11.33
CA PRO A 365 -5.13 -2.51 12.26
C PRO A 365 -6.62 -2.12 12.19
N MET A 366 -7.53 -3.10 12.09
CA MET A 366 -8.97 -2.89 11.89
C MET A 366 -9.83 -3.71 12.86
N ARG A 367 -9.88 -3.30 14.14
CA ARG A 367 -10.57 -4.02 15.23
C ARG A 367 -12.06 -4.24 14.98
N GLU A 368 -12.69 -3.39 14.18
CA GLU A 368 -14.09 -3.45 13.82
C GLU A 368 -14.41 -4.64 12.90
N MET A 369 -13.40 -5.25 12.30
CA MET A 369 -13.49 -6.43 11.43
C MET A 369 -13.32 -7.74 12.20
N ASP A 370 -12.79 -7.69 13.42
CA ASP A 370 -12.58 -8.87 14.26
C ASP A 370 -13.91 -9.59 14.55
N GLY A 371 -13.91 -10.92 14.39
CA GLY A 371 -15.10 -11.76 14.54
C GLY A 371 -16.16 -11.60 13.44
N LYS A 372 -15.88 -10.81 12.39
CA LYS A 372 -16.77 -10.64 11.21
C LYS A 372 -16.14 -11.19 9.94
N PHE A 373 -14.81 -11.09 9.82
CA PHE A 373 -14.04 -11.58 8.69
C PHE A 373 -12.94 -12.52 9.19
N VAL A 374 -12.81 -13.69 8.54
CA VAL A 374 -11.88 -14.73 9.00
C VAL A 374 -10.46 -14.35 8.62
N VAL A 375 -9.66 -14.02 9.63
CA VAL A 375 -8.22 -13.84 9.46
C VAL A 375 -7.56 -15.20 9.26
N PHE A 376 -7.09 -15.45 8.04
CA PHE A 376 -6.52 -16.75 7.65
C PHE A 376 -5.05 -16.67 7.26
N GLY A 377 -4.42 -15.50 7.33
CA GLY A 377 -2.99 -15.37 7.08
C GLY A 377 -2.43 -13.98 7.37
N ARG A 378 -1.15 -13.80 7.05
CA ARG A 378 -0.44 -12.52 7.08
C ARG A 378 0.60 -12.42 5.97
N VAL A 379 0.95 -11.20 5.59
CA VAL A 379 2.12 -10.90 4.78
C VAL A 379 3.38 -11.13 5.62
N VAL A 380 4.34 -11.87 5.06
CA VAL A 380 5.68 -12.10 5.65
C VAL A 380 6.81 -11.54 4.79
N LYS A 381 6.53 -11.16 3.54
CA LYS A 381 7.43 -10.43 2.64
C LYS A 381 6.59 -9.62 1.63
N GLY A 382 7.07 -8.45 1.23
CA GLY A 382 6.39 -7.60 0.25
C GLY A 382 5.38 -6.63 0.86
N MET A 383 5.60 -6.16 2.10
CA MET A 383 4.78 -5.08 2.67
C MET A 383 4.97 -3.75 1.91
N ASP A 384 6.18 -3.51 1.42
CA ASP A 384 6.53 -2.42 0.51
C ASP A 384 5.79 -2.56 -0.84
N VAL A 385 5.74 -3.76 -1.41
CA VAL A 385 4.98 -4.04 -2.63
C VAL A 385 3.48 -3.80 -2.41
N LEU A 386 2.93 -4.25 -1.29
CA LEU A 386 1.53 -4.01 -0.92
C LEU A 386 1.22 -2.51 -0.84
N SER A 387 2.08 -1.71 -0.20
CA SER A 387 1.95 -0.26 -0.10
C SER A 387 1.99 0.48 -1.46
N GLN A 388 2.56 -0.16 -2.48
CA GLN A 388 2.69 0.39 -3.84
C GLN A 388 1.52 0.03 -4.77
N LEU A 389 0.57 -0.80 -4.32
CA LEU A 389 -0.63 -1.08 -5.12
C LEU A 389 -1.38 0.22 -5.43
N GLN A 390 -1.83 0.34 -6.67
CA GLN A 390 -2.59 1.48 -7.17
C GLN A 390 -3.84 1.67 -6.31
N ARG A 391 -4.02 2.89 -5.80
CA ARG A 391 -5.21 3.21 -5.01
C ARG A 391 -6.43 3.26 -5.92
N ILE A 392 -7.47 2.55 -5.51
CA ILE A 392 -8.77 2.45 -6.17
C ILE A 392 -9.81 2.66 -5.07
N ASP A 393 -10.16 3.91 -4.81
CA ASP A 393 -11.07 4.32 -3.74
C ASP A 393 -12.39 4.86 -4.34
N PRO A 394 -13.51 4.14 -4.17
CA PRO A 394 -14.82 4.61 -4.63
C PRO A 394 -15.26 5.94 -4.03
N ALA A 395 -14.75 6.32 -2.85
CA ALA A 395 -15.07 7.60 -2.21
C ALA A 395 -14.32 8.78 -2.85
N ASN A 396 -13.21 8.52 -3.53
CA ASN A 396 -12.43 9.51 -4.25
C ASN A 396 -11.94 8.91 -5.58
N PRO A 397 -12.83 8.74 -6.57
CA PRO A 397 -12.52 8.03 -7.80
C PRO A 397 -11.51 8.80 -8.64
N ASP A 398 -10.43 8.12 -9.02
CA ASP A 398 -9.49 8.60 -10.04
C ASP A 398 -9.83 7.90 -11.38
N PRO A 399 -10.32 8.64 -12.39
CA PRO A 399 -10.71 8.05 -13.67
C PRO A 399 -9.51 7.51 -14.48
N MET A 400 -8.28 7.83 -14.08
CA MET A 400 -7.05 7.37 -14.75
C MET A 400 -6.35 6.25 -13.99
N ALA A 401 -6.86 5.83 -12.83
CA ALA A 401 -6.24 4.76 -12.04
C ALA A 401 -6.48 3.40 -12.68
N GLU A 402 -5.39 2.70 -13.02
CA GLU A 402 -5.41 1.34 -13.56
C GLU A 402 -5.16 0.33 -12.43
N PRO A 403 -6.09 -0.59 -12.13
CA PRO A 403 -5.94 -1.52 -11.01
C PRO A 403 -4.79 -2.51 -11.25
N ASP A 404 -4.04 -2.80 -10.20
CA ASP A 404 -2.98 -3.80 -10.24
C ASP A 404 -3.55 -5.23 -10.28
N GLN A 405 -2.77 -6.14 -10.83
CA GLN A 405 -3.19 -7.52 -11.08
C GLN A 405 -2.35 -8.52 -10.28
N ILE A 406 -2.97 -9.62 -9.87
CA ILE A 406 -2.29 -10.86 -9.47
C ILE A 406 -1.91 -11.58 -10.78
N VAL A 407 -0.65 -11.51 -11.18
CA VAL A 407 -0.13 -12.17 -12.38
C VAL A 407 -0.21 -13.68 -12.24
N ASN A 408 0.22 -14.22 -11.10
CA ASN A 408 0.03 -15.63 -10.75
C ASN A 408 0.09 -15.86 -9.24
N VAL A 409 -0.37 -17.03 -8.80
CA VAL A 409 -0.25 -17.48 -7.42
C VAL A 409 0.54 -18.79 -7.32
N ARG A 410 1.60 -18.80 -6.50
CA ARG A 410 2.44 -19.98 -6.24
C ARG A 410 2.34 -20.45 -4.80
N VAL A 411 1.96 -21.71 -4.58
CA VAL A 411 2.06 -22.33 -3.24
C VAL A 411 3.51 -22.75 -2.99
N ILE A 412 4.25 -21.96 -2.19
CA ILE A 412 5.67 -22.18 -1.90
C ILE A 412 5.88 -23.29 -0.86
N ARG A 413 4.98 -23.37 0.13
CA ARG A 413 5.05 -24.35 1.23
C ARG A 413 3.63 -24.74 1.63
N LYS A 414 3.41 -26.01 1.94
CA LYS A 414 2.16 -26.53 2.52
C LYS A 414 2.45 -27.82 3.30
N ARG A 415 1.53 -28.22 4.17
CA ARG A 415 1.63 -29.48 4.92
C ARG A 415 1.27 -30.68 4.03
N ASP A 416 1.68 -31.87 4.45
CA ASP A 416 1.39 -33.11 3.72
C ASP A 416 -0.02 -33.64 4.01
N HIS A 417 -1.02 -32.93 3.51
CA HIS A 417 -2.39 -33.44 3.39
C HIS A 417 -3.12 -32.75 2.23
N LYS A 418 -4.30 -33.28 1.92
CA LYS A 418 -5.15 -32.71 0.86
C LYS A 418 -5.82 -31.44 1.36
N TYR A 419 -5.69 -30.36 0.59
CA TYR A 419 -6.43 -29.12 0.77
C TYR A 419 -7.72 -29.21 -0.05
N ARG A 420 -8.80 -29.67 0.59
CA ARG A 420 -10.14 -29.76 -0.01
C ARG A 420 -11.12 -28.97 0.85
N PRO A 421 -11.70 -27.87 0.35
CA PRO A 421 -12.63 -27.08 1.14
C PRO A 421 -13.92 -27.85 1.40
N LYS A 422 -14.43 -27.72 2.62
CA LYS A 422 -15.81 -28.06 2.98
C LYS A 422 -16.69 -26.89 2.56
N VAL A 423 -17.50 -27.12 1.53
CA VAL A 423 -18.29 -26.08 0.87
C VAL A 423 -19.75 -26.10 1.34
N LEU A 424 -20.38 -24.94 1.27
CA LEU A 424 -21.80 -24.70 1.37
C LEU A 424 -22.33 -24.44 -0.04
N LYS A 425 -23.51 -24.99 -0.36
CA LYS A 425 -24.20 -24.64 -1.61
C LYS A 425 -24.68 -23.19 -1.51
N ILE A 426 -24.45 -22.42 -2.55
CA ILE A 426 -25.11 -21.13 -2.73
C ILE A 426 -26.57 -21.43 -3.04
N VAL A 427 -27.46 -21.02 -2.15
CA VAL A 427 -28.91 -21.09 -2.37
C VAL A 427 -29.31 -19.86 -3.16
N THR A 428 -29.96 -20.03 -4.30
CA THR A 428 -30.38 -18.88 -5.11
C THR A 428 -31.49 -18.08 -4.41
N GLU A 429 -31.68 -16.81 -4.77
CA GLU A 429 -32.79 -16.01 -4.22
C GLU A 429 -34.16 -16.62 -4.57
N GLU A 430 -34.26 -17.34 -5.68
CA GLU A 430 -35.46 -18.10 -6.07
C GLU A 430 -35.68 -19.29 -5.13
N GLU A 431 -34.66 -20.11 -4.88
CA GLU A 431 -34.74 -21.24 -3.93
C GLU A 431 -35.02 -20.77 -2.50
N LYS A 432 -34.49 -19.61 -2.12
CA LYS A 432 -34.72 -18.97 -0.81
C LYS A 432 -36.16 -18.45 -0.70
N ALA A 433 -36.67 -17.80 -1.75
CA ALA A 433 -38.06 -17.36 -1.81
C ALA A 433 -39.03 -18.55 -1.78
N GLU A 434 -38.73 -19.64 -2.49
CA GLU A 434 -39.51 -20.88 -2.46
C GLU A 434 -39.50 -21.53 -1.07
N ALA A 435 -38.33 -21.59 -0.42
CA ALA A 435 -38.20 -22.13 0.94
C ALA A 435 -39.00 -21.30 1.96
N GLU A 436 -38.93 -19.96 1.89
CA GLU A 436 -39.72 -19.06 2.74
C GLU A 436 -41.23 -19.20 2.47
N ALA A 437 -41.64 -19.34 1.22
CA ALA A 437 -43.03 -19.57 0.84
C ALA A 437 -43.53 -20.92 1.38
N ALA A 438 -42.72 -21.97 1.27
CA ALA A 438 -43.02 -23.29 1.81
C ALA A 438 -43.13 -23.28 3.35
N GLU A 439 -42.24 -22.57 4.04
CA GLU A 439 -42.28 -22.43 5.50
C GLU A 439 -43.53 -21.66 5.96
N LYS A 440 -43.88 -20.56 5.28
CA LYS A 440 -45.12 -19.80 5.53
C LYS A 440 -46.36 -20.68 5.29
N ALA A 441 -46.37 -21.48 4.23
CA ALA A 441 -47.45 -22.41 3.94
C ALA A 441 -47.58 -23.52 5.00
N ALA A 442 -46.46 -24.07 5.49
CA ALA A 442 -46.45 -25.08 6.54
C ALA A 442 -46.96 -24.54 7.89
N LYS A 443 -46.55 -23.31 8.26
CA LYS A 443 -47.05 -22.62 9.47
C LYS A 443 -48.56 -22.33 9.38
N SER A 444 -49.06 -21.96 8.19
CA SER A 444 -50.50 -21.75 7.94
C SER A 444 -51.33 -23.03 8.07
N LYS A 445 -50.83 -24.16 7.52
CA LYS A 445 -51.48 -25.49 7.66
C LYS A 445 -51.52 -25.96 9.12
N LYS A 446 -50.44 -25.74 9.91
CA LYS A 446 -50.44 -26.04 11.36
C LYS A 446 -51.47 -25.22 12.15
N LYS A 447 -51.65 -23.93 11.82
CA LYS A 447 -52.68 -23.07 12.46
C LYS A 447 -54.11 -23.50 12.12
N LYS A 448 -54.36 -23.98 10.89
CA LYS A 448 -55.68 -24.50 10.49
C LYS A 448 -56.00 -25.86 11.13
N GLY A 449 -55.02 -26.76 11.23
CA GLY A 449 -55.18 -28.06 11.91
C GLY A 449 -55.33 -27.95 13.44
N ALA A 450 -54.75 -26.91 14.06
CA ALA A 450 -54.95 -26.63 15.49
C ALA A 450 -56.37 -26.12 15.79
N LYS A 451 -56.97 -25.31 14.89
CA LYS A 451 -58.35 -24.81 15.03
C LYS A 451 -59.42 -25.88 14.78
N SER A 452 -59.14 -26.93 14.01
CA SER A 452 -60.10 -28.02 13.78
C SER A 452 -60.10 -29.07 14.90
N ARG A 453 -59.12 -29.07 15.81
CA ARG A 453 -59.04 -30.00 16.96
C ARG A 453 -59.66 -29.46 18.25
N THR A 454 -60.07 -28.18 18.28
CA THR A 454 -60.72 -27.54 19.44
C THR A 454 -62.25 -27.44 19.31
N ALA A 455 -62.82 -28.05 18.26
CA ALA A 455 -64.26 -28.06 18.00
C ALA A 455 -64.77 -29.50 17.98
N TYR A 456 -64.78 -30.16 19.14
CA TYR A 456 -65.57 -31.35 19.44
C TYR A 456 -65.88 -31.39 20.93
#